data_AF-A0A357VP13-F1
#
_entry.id   AF-A0A357VP13-F1
#
_cell.length_a   1.000
_cell.length_b   1.000
_cell.length_c   1.000
_cell.angle_alpha   90.00
_cell.angle_beta   90.00
_cell.angle_gamma   90.00
#
_symmetry.space_group_name_H-M   'P 1'
#
loop_
_entity.id
_entity.type
_entity.pdbx_description
1 polymer ?
#
loop_
_entity_poly.entity_id
_entity_poly.type
_entity_poly.pdbx_seq_one_letter_code
_entity_poly.pdbx_strand_id
1 'polypeptide(L)'
;IKAAEEEKEKEKIKEAKRYILNNWEGIKIYKEDEDVIGCSAEGHISHVFSARLSRNPLGWSREGLKLMAKLRVFSKNGGDIREVEWGKKKNINAGSYKLTKKQIKEAVRRVKTSTNEKINNITVLNIGKVTPIYRVLRAIKYAQVI
;
A
#
# COMPACT_ATOMS: atom_id res chain seq x y z
N ILE A 1 45.89 0.29 -14.87
CA ILE A 1 45.29 -0.11 -16.16
C ILE A 1 46.16 -1.12 -16.92
N LYS A 2 47.48 -1.21 -16.68
CA LYS A 2 48.38 -2.20 -17.31
C LYS A 2 48.02 -3.70 -17.10
N ALA A 3 47.08 -4.04 -16.21
CA ALA A 3 46.71 -5.42 -15.88
C ALA A 3 45.42 -5.93 -16.57
N ALA A 4 44.70 -5.08 -17.32
CA ALA A 4 43.50 -5.50 -18.04
C ALA A 4 43.89 -5.85 -19.48
N GLU A 5 43.69 -7.11 -19.86
CA GLU A 5 44.07 -7.65 -21.17
C GLU A 5 43.11 -7.18 -22.27
N GLU A 6 41.84 -6.95 -21.93
CA GLU A 6 40.77 -6.60 -22.88
C GLU A 6 40.42 -5.09 -22.85
N GLU A 7 40.17 -4.48 -24.01
CA GLU A 7 39.91 -3.03 -24.11
C GLU A 7 38.60 -2.62 -23.39
N LYS A 8 37.57 -3.49 -23.42
CA LYS A 8 36.32 -3.29 -22.67
C LYS A 8 36.54 -3.23 -21.16
N GLU A 9 37.47 -4.02 -20.65
CA GLU A 9 37.77 -4.05 -19.22
C GLU A 9 38.52 -2.80 -18.78
N LYS A 10 39.46 -2.31 -19.61
CA LYS A 10 40.11 -1.02 -19.40
C LYS A 10 39.11 0.13 -19.37
N GLU A 11 38.11 0.10 -20.23
CA GLU A 11 37.07 1.12 -20.29
C GLU A 11 36.19 1.12 -19.04
N LYS A 12 35.76 -0.05 -18.58
CA LYS A 12 35.06 -0.20 -17.28
C LYS A 12 35.88 0.34 -16.11
N ILE A 13 37.19 0.03 -16.07
CA ILE A 13 38.08 0.54 -15.02
C ILE A 13 38.20 2.07 -15.07
N LYS A 14 38.32 2.65 -16.27
CA LYS A 14 38.36 4.12 -16.44
C LYS A 14 37.06 4.76 -15.97
N GLU A 15 35.92 4.16 -16.30
CA GLU A 15 34.60 4.64 -15.90
C GLU A 15 34.41 4.57 -14.38
N ALA A 16 34.73 3.44 -13.75
CA ALA A 16 34.68 3.27 -12.31
C ALA A 16 35.60 4.29 -11.59
N LYS A 17 36.83 4.47 -12.08
CA LYS A 17 37.76 5.48 -11.53
C LYS A 17 37.16 6.88 -11.61
N ARG A 18 36.62 7.27 -12.76
CA ARG A 18 36.00 8.58 -12.97
C ARG A 18 34.79 8.77 -12.05
N TYR A 19 33.95 7.75 -11.89
CA TYR A 19 32.81 7.80 -10.96
C TYR A 19 33.26 8.01 -9.51
N ILE A 20 34.25 7.26 -9.03
CA ILE A 20 34.78 7.40 -7.66
C ILE A 20 35.36 8.80 -7.45
N LEU A 21 36.17 9.29 -8.39
CA LEU A 21 36.80 10.61 -8.28
C LEU A 21 35.75 11.74 -8.29
N ASN A 22 34.75 11.65 -9.15
CA ASN A 22 33.68 12.65 -9.22
C ASN A 22 32.81 12.69 -7.96
N ASN A 23 32.72 11.59 -7.21
CA ASN A 23 31.95 11.50 -5.96
C ASN A 23 32.83 11.51 -4.70
N TRP A 24 34.13 11.80 -4.84
CA TRP A 24 35.12 11.64 -3.78
C TRP A 24 34.82 12.51 -2.54
N GLU A 25 34.33 13.73 -2.75
CA GLU A 25 33.94 14.63 -1.66
C GLU A 25 32.82 14.02 -0.80
N GLY A 26 31.81 13.43 -1.43
CA GLY A 26 30.72 12.75 -0.72
C GLY A 26 31.19 11.51 0.05
N ILE A 27 32.11 10.73 -0.54
CA ILE A 27 32.73 9.58 0.14
C ILE A 27 33.53 10.03 1.37
N LYS A 28 34.25 11.14 1.26
CA LYS A 28 35.04 11.71 2.35
C LYS A 28 34.15 12.20 3.49
N ILE A 29 33.10 12.97 3.18
CA ILE A 29 32.10 13.42 4.15
C ILE A 29 31.48 12.22 4.88
N TYR A 30 31.04 11.21 4.14
CA TYR A 30 30.44 10.00 4.74
C TYR A 30 31.39 9.26 5.71
N LYS A 31 32.70 9.36 5.51
CA LYS A 31 33.70 8.72 6.38
C LYS A 31 34.09 9.58 7.58
N GLU A 32 34.14 10.89 7.40
CA GLU A 32 34.67 11.83 8.41
C GLU A 32 33.59 12.39 9.34
N ASP A 33 32.34 12.43 8.88
CA ASP A 33 31.21 12.96 9.64
C ASP A 33 30.56 11.84 10.49
N GLU A 34 30.67 11.95 11.81
CA GLU A 34 30.10 11.00 12.78
C GLU A 34 28.57 11.04 12.82
N ASP A 35 27.94 12.13 12.35
CA ASP A 35 26.48 12.25 12.28
C ASP A 35 25.89 11.52 11.08
N VAL A 36 26.75 11.04 10.16
CA VAL A 36 26.30 10.28 8.99
C VAL A 36 25.94 8.86 9.40
N ILE A 37 24.66 8.67 9.68
CA ILE A 37 24.07 7.34 9.90
C ILE A 37 24.08 6.59 8.56
N GLY A 38 24.91 5.54 8.49
CA GLY A 38 24.95 4.68 7.32
C GLY A 38 23.60 4.05 7.01
N CYS A 39 23.28 3.90 5.72
CA CYS A 39 22.02 3.29 5.29
C CYS A 39 22.26 1.97 4.57
N SER A 40 21.46 0.95 4.89
CA SER A 40 21.40 -0.31 4.13
C SER A 40 20.53 -0.14 2.87
N ALA A 41 20.70 0.96 2.13
CA ALA A 41 19.87 1.30 0.98
C ALA A 41 19.85 0.16 -0.04
N GLU A 42 21.01 -0.44 -0.31
CA GLU A 42 21.12 -1.59 -1.20
C GLU A 42 20.27 -2.75 -0.71
N GLY A 43 20.42 -3.19 0.54
CA GLY A 43 19.63 -4.28 1.11
C GLY A 43 18.13 -4.01 1.12
N HIS A 44 17.70 -2.77 1.38
CA HIS A 44 16.30 -2.40 1.27
C HIS A 44 15.78 -2.51 -0.17
N ILE A 45 16.51 -1.97 -1.15
CA ILE A 45 16.06 -1.93 -2.54
C ILE A 45 16.15 -3.31 -3.21
N SER A 46 17.32 -3.95 -3.13
CA SER A 46 17.60 -5.21 -3.83
C SER A 46 16.93 -6.42 -3.19
N HIS A 47 16.69 -6.40 -1.87
CA HIS A 47 16.14 -7.55 -1.16
C HIS A 47 14.71 -7.30 -0.67
N VAL A 48 14.46 -6.22 0.09
CA VAL A 48 13.14 -5.98 0.71
C VAL A 48 12.09 -5.56 -0.31
N PHE A 49 12.43 -4.61 -1.18
CA PHE A 49 11.53 -4.10 -2.21
C PHE A 49 11.42 -5.01 -3.41
N SER A 50 12.56 -5.49 -3.92
CA SER A 50 12.59 -6.42 -5.06
C SER A 50 11.70 -7.63 -4.80
N ALA A 51 11.79 -8.26 -3.62
CA ALA A 51 10.97 -9.43 -3.28
C ALA A 51 9.45 -9.21 -3.47
N ARG A 52 8.96 -7.97 -3.34
CA ARG A 52 7.54 -7.66 -3.56
C ARG A 52 7.23 -7.24 -4.99
N LEU A 53 8.13 -6.50 -5.62
CA LEU A 53 7.89 -5.85 -6.90
C LEU A 53 8.25 -6.74 -8.09
N SER A 54 9.19 -7.68 -7.95
CA SER A 54 9.66 -8.54 -9.04
C SER A 54 8.78 -9.78 -9.26
N ARG A 55 8.23 -10.35 -8.20
CA ARG A 55 7.56 -11.66 -8.27
C ARG A 55 6.14 -11.61 -8.86
N ASN A 56 5.43 -10.50 -8.68
CA ASN A 56 4.08 -10.25 -9.20
C ASN A 56 3.87 -8.74 -9.31
N PRO A 57 4.31 -8.11 -10.41
CA PRO A 57 4.16 -6.67 -10.59
C PRO A 57 2.67 -6.33 -10.60
N LEU A 58 2.25 -5.52 -9.63
CA LEU A 58 0.90 -4.98 -9.55
C LEU A 58 0.96 -3.49 -9.87
N GLY A 59 -0.12 -2.95 -10.45
CA GLY A 59 -0.31 -1.52 -10.54
C GLY A 59 -0.51 -0.94 -9.13
N TRP A 60 0.49 -0.27 -8.59
CA TRP A 60 0.37 0.43 -7.32
C TRP A 60 0.01 1.89 -7.56
N SER A 61 -0.97 2.41 -6.82
CA SER A 61 -1.09 3.86 -6.67
C SER A 61 0.15 4.41 -5.94
N ARG A 62 0.49 5.69 -6.17
CA ARG A 62 1.64 6.33 -5.49
C ARG A 62 1.54 6.22 -3.96
N GLU A 63 0.34 6.40 -3.45
CA GLU A 63 0.04 6.32 -2.01
C GLU A 63 0.16 4.89 -1.48
N GLY A 64 -0.39 3.91 -2.22
CA GLY A 64 -0.29 2.49 -1.87
C GLY A 64 1.15 1.99 -1.87
N LEU A 65 1.95 2.41 -2.86
CA LEU A 65 3.38 2.09 -2.93
C LEU A 65 4.13 2.65 -1.71
N LYS A 66 3.86 3.92 -1.34
CA LYS A 66 4.47 4.57 -0.19
C LYS A 66 4.12 3.86 1.13
N LEU A 67 2.86 3.46 1.30
CA LEU A 67 2.43 2.75 2.51
C LEU A 67 3.05 1.35 2.59
N MET A 68 3.01 0.61 1.48
CA MET A 68 3.63 -0.71 1.35
C MET A 68 5.12 -0.66 1.70
N ALA A 69 5.82 0.36 1.20
CA ALA A 69 7.23 0.58 1.47
C ALA A 69 7.54 0.78 2.95
N LYS A 70 6.81 1.69 3.59
CA LYS A 70 6.97 1.98 5.02
C LYS A 70 6.72 0.74 5.87
N LEU A 71 5.66 -0.02 5.59
CA LEU A 71 5.31 -1.21 6.35
C LEU A 71 6.38 -2.31 6.23
N ARG A 72 6.96 -2.49 5.04
CA ARG A 72 8.03 -3.48 4.84
C ARG A 72 9.31 -3.13 5.56
N VAL A 73 9.74 -1.87 5.51
CA VAL A 73 10.92 -1.40 6.25
C VAL A 73 10.68 -1.53 7.75
N PHE A 74 9.51 -1.10 8.24
CA PHE A 74 9.15 -1.24 9.65
C PHE A 74 9.21 -2.69 10.13
N SER A 75 8.60 -3.61 9.39
CA SER A 75 8.63 -5.05 9.72
C SER A 75 10.06 -5.63 9.68
N LYS A 76 10.90 -5.20 8.74
CA LYS A 76 12.30 -5.65 8.66
C LYS A 76 13.18 -5.10 9.77
N ASN A 77 12.88 -3.91 10.27
CA ASN A 77 13.54 -3.32 11.42
C ASN A 77 13.06 -3.90 12.77
N GLY A 78 12.32 -5.03 12.74
CA GLY A 78 11.82 -5.69 13.95
C GLY A 78 10.53 -5.08 14.51
N GLY A 79 9.91 -4.13 13.81
CA GLY A 79 8.65 -3.55 14.20
C GLY A 79 7.51 -4.55 14.14
N ASP A 80 6.77 -4.68 15.23
CA ASP A 80 5.57 -5.52 15.28
C ASP A 80 4.35 -4.72 14.82
N ILE A 81 3.72 -5.17 13.73
CA ILE A 81 2.51 -4.54 13.18
C ILE A 81 1.37 -4.55 14.22
N ARG A 82 1.35 -5.52 15.13
CA ARG A 82 0.38 -5.62 16.22
C ARG A 82 0.53 -4.47 17.23
N GLU A 83 1.74 -3.92 17.41
CA GLU A 83 1.96 -2.74 18.26
C GLU A 83 1.40 -1.47 17.61
N VAL A 84 1.51 -1.35 16.29
CA VAL A 84 0.88 -0.26 15.51
C VAL A 84 -0.65 -0.36 15.61
N GLU A 85 -1.21 -1.56 15.56
CA GLU A 85 -2.63 -1.81 15.81
C GLU A 85 -3.02 -1.57 17.27
N TRP A 86 -2.17 -1.87 18.26
CA TRP A 86 -2.42 -1.62 19.68
C TRP A 86 -2.43 -0.12 19.99
N GLY A 87 -1.51 0.64 19.41
CA GLY A 87 -1.51 2.11 19.42
C GLY A 87 -2.75 2.69 18.75
N LYS A 88 -3.24 2.08 17.67
CA LYS A 88 -4.54 2.44 17.07
C LYS A 88 -5.73 2.02 17.93
N LYS A 89 -5.75 0.85 18.57
CA LYS A 89 -6.84 0.40 19.46
C LYS A 89 -7.02 1.31 20.68
N LYS A 90 -5.93 1.83 21.25
CA LYS A 90 -6.01 2.89 22.28
C LYS A 90 -6.68 4.17 21.74
N ASN A 91 -6.47 4.50 20.46
CA ASN A 91 -7.07 5.66 19.80
C ASN A 91 -8.47 5.41 19.19
N ILE A 92 -8.85 4.16 18.88
CA ILE A 92 -10.19 3.79 18.40
C ILE A 92 -11.22 4.00 19.53
N ASN A 93 -10.81 3.79 20.78
CA ASN A 93 -11.60 4.15 21.96
C ASN A 93 -11.60 5.67 22.25
N ALA A 94 -10.66 6.43 21.67
CA ALA A 94 -10.58 7.89 21.81
C ALA A 94 -11.23 8.68 20.66
N GLY A 95 -11.68 8.00 19.59
CA GLY A 95 -12.26 8.70 18.44
C GLY A 95 -12.66 7.78 17.30
N SER A 96 -13.57 6.83 17.53
CA SER A 96 -14.40 6.37 16.41
C SER A 96 -15.10 7.59 15.82
N TYR A 97 -14.82 7.92 14.56
CA TYR A 97 -15.57 8.95 13.83
C TYR A 97 -17.03 8.49 13.73
N LYS A 98 -17.83 8.85 14.74
CA LYS A 98 -19.26 8.59 14.75
C LYS A 98 -19.86 9.53 13.71
N LEU A 99 -20.08 8.99 12.51
CA LEU A 99 -20.87 9.64 11.49
C LEU A 99 -22.20 10.09 12.12
N THR A 100 -22.47 11.38 12.07
CA THR A 100 -23.75 11.89 12.56
C THR A 100 -24.89 11.33 11.70
N LYS A 101 -26.07 11.16 12.29
CA LYS A 101 -27.26 10.68 11.56
C LYS A 101 -27.53 11.47 10.27
N LYS A 102 -27.18 12.76 10.24
CA LYS A 102 -27.27 13.63 9.07
C LYS A 102 -26.35 13.18 7.92
N GLN A 103 -25.09 12.90 8.21
CA GLN A 103 -24.11 12.47 7.20
C GLN A 103 -24.47 11.11 6.58
N ILE A 104 -24.96 10.17 7.41
CA ILE A 104 -25.47 8.88 6.93
C ILE A 104 -26.68 9.10 6.01
N LYS A 105 -27.63 9.96 6.41
CA LYS A 105 -28.83 10.27 5.62
C LYS A 105 -28.48 10.91 4.27
N GLU A 106 -27.45 11.76 4.23
CA GLU A 106 -26.98 12.42 3.02
C GLU A 106 -26.26 11.46 2.06
N ALA A 107 -25.42 10.56 2.60
CA ALA A 107 -24.79 9.49 1.82
C ALA A 107 -25.84 8.58 1.18
N VAL A 108 -26.84 8.14 1.96
CA VAL A 108 -27.96 7.34 1.47
C VAL A 108 -28.77 8.10 0.41
N ARG A 109 -29.00 9.41 0.58
CA ARG A 109 -29.71 10.24 -0.40
C ARG A 109 -28.96 10.32 -1.73
N ARG A 110 -27.65 10.52 -1.70
CA ARG A 110 -26.80 10.57 -2.90
C ARG A 110 -26.83 9.26 -3.69
N VAL A 111 -26.70 8.13 -3.00
CA VAL A 111 -26.80 6.80 -3.62
C VAL A 111 -28.17 6.58 -4.26
N LYS A 112 -29.26 6.97 -3.58
CA LYS A 112 -30.63 6.88 -4.12
C LYS A 112 -30.84 7.74 -5.37
N THR A 113 -30.29 8.94 -5.41
CA THR A 113 -30.41 9.83 -6.58
C THR A 113 -29.61 9.32 -7.77
N SER A 114 -28.46 8.68 -7.55
CA SER A 114 -27.60 8.19 -8.64
C SER A 114 -28.09 6.89 -9.27
N THR A 115 -28.78 6.04 -8.51
CA THR A 115 -29.22 4.71 -8.96
C THR A 115 -30.65 4.70 -9.50
N ASN A 116 -31.40 5.80 -9.37
CA ASN A 116 -32.83 5.91 -9.65
C ASN A 116 -33.67 4.75 -9.05
N GLU A 117 -33.12 4.09 -8.02
CA GLU A 117 -33.71 2.91 -7.40
C GLU A 117 -34.91 3.32 -6.56
N LYS A 118 -36.08 2.80 -6.93
CA LYS A 118 -37.27 2.84 -6.07
C LYS A 118 -37.23 1.67 -5.10
N ILE A 119 -36.96 1.94 -3.83
CA ILE A 119 -37.11 0.96 -2.75
C ILE A 119 -38.53 0.40 -2.81
N ASN A 120 -38.66 -0.93 -2.75
CA ASN A 120 -39.93 -1.68 -2.82
C ASN A 120 -40.65 -1.63 -4.18
N ASN A 121 -39.95 -1.51 -5.32
CA ASN A 121 -40.62 -1.58 -6.64
C ASN A 121 -40.97 -3.01 -7.10
N ILE A 122 -40.50 -4.05 -6.40
CA ILE A 122 -40.77 -5.45 -6.78
C ILE A 122 -42.04 -5.92 -6.06
N THR A 123 -43.16 -5.98 -6.79
CA THR A 123 -44.48 -6.39 -6.26
C THR A 123 -44.44 -7.75 -5.56
N VAL A 124 -43.74 -8.73 -6.13
CA VAL A 124 -43.62 -10.08 -5.57
C VAL A 124 -42.95 -10.09 -4.19
N LEU A 125 -42.04 -9.16 -3.90
CA LEU A 125 -41.42 -9.04 -2.57
C LEU A 125 -42.32 -8.34 -1.54
N ASN A 126 -43.33 -7.59 -1.99
CA ASN A 126 -44.21 -6.79 -1.13
C ASN A 126 -45.58 -7.44 -0.85
N ILE A 127 -46.04 -8.35 -1.71
CA ILE A 127 -47.37 -9.00 -1.62
C ILE A 127 -47.53 -9.88 -0.36
N GLY A 128 -46.44 -10.21 0.35
CA GLY A 128 -46.47 -11.00 1.59
C GLY A 128 -46.71 -12.49 1.40
N LYS A 129 -46.94 -12.95 0.15
CA LYS A 129 -47.10 -14.36 -0.20
C LYS A 129 -45.75 -15.00 -0.50
N VAL A 130 -45.48 -16.16 0.10
CA VAL A 130 -44.22 -16.91 -0.10
C VAL A 130 -44.34 -17.78 -1.36
N THR A 131 -44.02 -17.21 -2.52
CA THR A 131 -43.95 -17.93 -3.80
C THR A 131 -42.52 -18.44 -4.09
N PRO A 132 -42.33 -19.38 -5.03
CA PRO A 132 -40.98 -19.79 -5.46
C PRO A 132 -40.12 -18.62 -5.94
N ILE A 133 -40.69 -17.70 -6.73
CA ILE A 133 -40.02 -16.46 -7.18
C ILE A 133 -39.65 -15.57 -5.98
N TYR A 134 -40.55 -15.43 -5.00
CA TYR A 134 -40.25 -14.69 -3.76
C TYR A 134 -39.03 -15.27 -3.05
N ARG A 135 -38.91 -16.61 -2.94
CA ARG A 135 -37.76 -17.27 -2.29
C ARG A 135 -36.45 -16.97 -3.01
N VAL A 136 -36.44 -17.05 -4.34
CA VAL A 136 -35.25 -16.76 -5.16
C VAL A 136 -34.82 -15.30 -5.01
N LEU A 137 -35.76 -14.35 -5.19
CA LEU A 137 -35.45 -12.92 -5.08
C LEU A 137 -35.05 -12.52 -3.66
N ARG A 138 -35.66 -13.15 -2.64
CA ARG A 138 -35.29 -12.94 -1.24
C ARG A 138 -33.89 -13.48 -0.96
N ALA A 139 -33.52 -14.64 -1.51
CA ALA A 139 -32.15 -15.16 -1.38
C ALA A 139 -31.13 -14.18 -1.97
N ILE A 140 -31.35 -13.68 -3.18
CA ILE A 140 -30.48 -12.68 -3.84
C ILE A 140 -30.36 -11.41 -2.98
N LYS A 141 -31.47 -10.89 -2.44
CA LYS A 141 -31.49 -9.69 -1.58
C LYS A 141 -30.60 -9.81 -0.35
N TYR A 142 -30.48 -11.00 0.22
CA TYR A 142 -29.72 -11.23 1.47
C TYR A 142 -28.40 -12.00 1.25
N ALA A 143 -28.07 -12.41 0.01
CA ALA A 143 -26.90 -13.22 -0.32
C ALA A 143 -25.56 -12.47 -0.26
N GLN A 144 -25.54 -11.15 -0.03
CA GLN A 144 -24.31 -10.35 0.10
C GLN A 144 -24.04 -9.84 1.52
N VAL A 145 -24.66 -10.45 2.54
CA VAL A 145 -24.31 -10.17 3.95
C VAL A 145 -23.67 -11.41 4.58
N ILE A 146 -22.51 -11.81 4.04
CA ILE A 146 -21.46 -12.60 4.69
C ILE A 146 -20.12 -12.01 4.23
#